data_AF-A0A1I4C3M8-F1
#
_entry.id   AF-A0A1I4C3M8-F1
#
_cell.length_a   1.000
_cell.length_b   1.000
_cell.length_c   1.000
_cell.angle_alpha   90.00
_cell.angle_beta   90.00
_cell.angle_gamma   90.00
#
_symmetry.space_group_name_H-M   'P 1'
#
loop_
_entity.id
_entity.type
_entity.pdbx_description
1 polymer ?
#
loop_
_entity_poly.entity_id
_entity_poly.type
_entity_poly.pdbx_seq_one_letter_code
_entity_poly.pdbx_strand_id
1 'polypeptide(L)'
;MLGVFTRMNTSISGVNMPVPEPAPQATDLPPWRLVSTDRLRIAMERTGTGRKITTRELAAAAGVSHGTIGSLSNGTRRDVPFDVAPRIARVLGVDTPFLFELTGRAVPAESDTADEYEVVPA
;
A
#
# COMPACT_ATOMS: atom_id res chain seq x y z
N MET A 1 51.78 -30.33 -6.44
CA MET A 1 52.02 -28.96 -5.94
C MET A 1 50.66 -28.35 -5.59
N LEU A 2 50.28 -28.36 -4.31
CA LEU A 2 48.99 -27.84 -3.82
C LEU A 2 49.23 -26.45 -3.22
N GLY A 3 48.60 -25.41 -3.78
CA GLY A 3 48.63 -24.05 -3.24
C GLY A 3 47.53 -23.86 -2.20
N VAL A 4 47.91 -23.71 -0.92
CA VAL A 4 46.99 -23.39 0.18
C VAL A 4 46.72 -21.89 0.15
N PHE A 5 45.48 -21.49 -0.17
CA PHE A 5 45.04 -20.10 -0.03
C PHE A 5 44.49 -19.88 1.39
N THR A 6 45.30 -19.28 2.24
CA THR A 6 44.88 -18.75 3.54
C THR A 6 43.97 -17.54 3.33
N ARG A 7 42.69 -17.63 3.71
CA ARG A 7 41.82 -16.44 3.83
C ARG A 7 42.32 -15.58 4.99
N MET A 8 42.83 -14.39 4.69
CA MET A 8 42.96 -13.32 5.68
C MET A 8 41.55 -12.81 6.03
N ASN A 9 41.11 -13.14 7.24
CA ASN A 9 39.89 -12.60 7.83
C ASN A 9 40.19 -11.21 8.40
N THR A 10 39.95 -10.15 7.63
CA THR A 10 40.08 -8.78 8.13
C THR A 10 38.84 -8.45 8.95
N SER A 11 38.94 -8.68 10.27
CA SER A 11 38.00 -8.16 11.26
C SER A 11 38.23 -6.65 11.40
N ILE A 12 37.30 -5.84 10.90
CA ILE A 12 37.24 -4.41 11.23
C ILE A 12 36.51 -4.31 12.58
N SER A 13 37.30 -4.18 13.64
CA SER A 13 36.80 -3.87 14.99
C SER A 13 36.31 -2.41 15.07
N GLY A 14 35.17 -2.19 15.72
CA GLY A 14 35.00 -1.02 16.59
C GLY A 14 34.10 0.14 16.13
N VAL A 15 33.36 0.05 15.02
CA VAL A 15 32.28 1.01 14.76
C VAL A 15 30.96 0.32 15.09
N ASN A 16 30.38 0.68 16.24
CA ASN A 16 28.97 0.39 16.52
C ASN A 16 28.12 1.26 15.59
N MET A 17 28.06 0.90 14.31
CA MET A 17 27.10 1.47 13.38
C MET A 17 25.73 1.09 13.93
N PRO A 18 24.79 2.02 14.12
CA PRO A 18 23.40 1.62 14.30
C PRO A 18 23.07 0.70 13.13
N VAL A 19 22.66 -0.53 13.44
CA VAL A 19 22.11 -1.44 12.43
C VAL A 19 21.05 -0.62 11.70
N PRO A 20 21.15 -0.44 10.37
CA PRO A 20 20.15 0.32 9.65
C PRO A 20 18.80 -0.33 10.00
N GLU A 21 17.91 0.48 10.58
CA GLU A 21 16.56 0.05 10.89
C GLU A 21 16.02 -0.66 9.66
N PRO A 22 15.51 -1.90 9.79
CA PRO A 22 15.05 -2.65 8.64
C PRO A 22 14.09 -1.76 7.87
N ALA A 23 14.28 -1.65 6.55
CA ALA A 23 13.41 -0.86 5.71
C ALA A 23 11.96 -1.17 6.08
N PRO A 24 11.10 -0.14 6.28
CA PRO A 24 9.75 -0.34 6.76
C PRO A 24 9.09 -1.40 5.89
N GLN A 25 8.60 -2.47 6.51
CA GLN A 25 7.88 -3.49 5.76
C GLN A 25 6.60 -2.82 5.23
N ALA A 26 6.09 -3.25 4.07
CA ALA A 26 4.92 -2.60 3.46
C ALA A 26 3.69 -2.55 4.40
N THR A 27 3.66 -3.40 5.42
CA THR A 27 2.67 -3.43 6.52
C THR A 27 2.76 -2.25 7.49
N ASP A 28 3.93 -1.60 7.62
CA ASP A 28 4.13 -0.44 8.52
C ASP A 28 3.81 0.89 7.84
N LEU A 29 3.55 0.86 6.53
CA LEU A 29 3.16 2.05 5.78
C LEU A 29 1.66 2.31 5.94
N PRO A 30 1.27 3.58 6.14
CA PRO A 30 -0.14 3.90 6.29
C PRO A 30 -0.92 3.51 5.03
N PRO A 31 -2.16 2.99 5.17
CA PRO A 31 -2.99 2.67 4.02
C PRO A 31 -3.37 3.92 3.22
N TRP A 32 -3.88 3.70 2.03
CA TRP A 32 -4.53 4.72 1.21
C TRP A 32 -6.03 4.65 1.38
N ARG A 33 -6.68 5.81 1.48
CA ARG A 33 -8.13 5.94 1.51
C ARG A 33 -8.65 6.44 0.17
N LEU A 34 -9.71 5.82 -0.34
CA LEU A 34 -10.39 6.29 -1.54
C LEU A 34 -11.13 7.60 -1.26
N VAL A 35 -10.80 8.65 -2.02
CA VAL A 35 -11.40 9.99 -1.86
C VAL A 35 -12.88 9.98 -2.22
N SER A 36 -13.24 9.28 -3.31
CA SER A 36 -14.62 9.22 -3.79
C SER A 36 -14.88 7.98 -4.65
N THR A 37 -15.94 7.25 -4.32
CA THR A 37 -16.45 6.14 -5.13
C THR A 37 -16.88 6.60 -6.53
N ASP A 38 -17.42 7.81 -6.66
CA ASP A 38 -17.83 8.33 -7.97
C ASP A 38 -16.62 8.69 -8.84
N ARG A 39 -15.54 9.21 -8.26
CA ARG A 39 -14.28 9.41 -9.01
C ARG A 39 -13.73 8.11 -9.55
N LEU A 40 -13.76 7.04 -8.75
CA LEU A 40 -13.37 5.71 -9.19
C LEU A 40 -14.24 5.24 -10.37
N ARG A 41 -15.57 5.37 -10.25
CA ARG A 41 -16.50 4.99 -11.33
C ARG A 41 -16.27 5.78 -12.60
N ILE A 42 -16.09 7.10 -12.50
CA ILE A 42 -15.79 7.97 -13.65
C ILE A 42 -14.48 7.55 -14.33
N ALA A 43 -13.43 7.28 -13.54
CA ALA A 43 -12.16 6.79 -14.07
C ALA A 43 -12.31 5.41 -14.75
N MET A 44 -13.19 4.55 -14.26
CA MET A 44 -13.51 3.26 -14.89
C MET A 44 -14.31 3.38 -16.18
N GLU A 45 -15.18 4.38 -16.31
CA GLU A 45 -15.94 4.62 -17.55
C GLU A 45 -15.04 5.08 -18.70
N ARG A 46 -13.95 5.81 -18.38
CA ARG A 46 -12.98 6.27 -19.38
C ARG A 46 -11.58 6.30 -18.79
N THR A 47 -10.88 5.18 -18.92
CA THR A 47 -9.47 5.05 -18.50
C THR A 47 -8.54 5.94 -19.33
N GLY A 48 -7.26 6.01 -18.99
CA GLY A 48 -6.23 6.70 -19.77
C GLY A 48 -6.09 6.22 -21.22
N THR A 49 -6.63 5.04 -21.56
CA THR A 49 -6.71 4.54 -22.95
C THR A 49 -7.97 5.00 -23.70
N GLY A 50 -8.86 5.73 -23.04
CA GLY A 50 -10.17 6.13 -23.55
C GLY A 50 -11.24 5.02 -23.52
N ARG A 51 -10.90 3.82 -23.05
CA ARG A 51 -11.83 2.68 -22.95
C ARG A 51 -12.40 2.53 -21.54
N LYS A 52 -13.63 2.01 -21.49
CA LYS A 52 -14.24 1.51 -20.25
C LYS A 52 -13.54 0.24 -19.77
N ILE A 53 -13.47 0.09 -18.44
CA ILE A 53 -13.01 -1.13 -17.77
C ILE A 53 -14.03 -1.57 -16.72
N THR A 54 -14.27 -2.88 -16.62
CA THR A 54 -15.14 -3.47 -15.59
C THR A 54 -14.40 -3.67 -14.26
N THR A 55 -15.14 -3.86 -13.16
CA THR A 55 -14.58 -4.22 -11.83
C THR A 55 -13.66 -5.44 -11.91
N ARG A 56 -14.07 -6.46 -12.68
CA ARG A 56 -13.32 -7.72 -12.82
C ARG A 56 -12.05 -7.56 -13.63
N GLU A 57 -12.10 -6.81 -14.72
CA GLU A 57 -10.92 -6.49 -15.51
C GLU A 57 -9.94 -5.63 -14.71
N LEU A 58 -10.44 -4.62 -13.97
CA LEU A 58 -9.61 -3.78 -13.11
C LEU A 58 -8.93 -4.60 -12.02
N ALA A 59 -9.65 -5.49 -11.35
CA ALA A 59 -9.09 -6.35 -10.32
C ALA A 59 -7.98 -7.26 -10.89
N ALA A 60 -8.22 -7.89 -12.04
CA ALA A 60 -7.25 -8.73 -12.71
C ALA A 60 -6.00 -7.95 -13.15
N ALA A 61 -6.19 -6.77 -13.77
CA ALA A 61 -5.09 -5.94 -14.25
C ALA A 61 -4.26 -5.32 -13.13
N ALA A 62 -4.88 -4.97 -12.00
CA ALA A 62 -4.20 -4.43 -10.83
C ALA A 62 -3.58 -5.52 -9.92
N GLY A 63 -3.89 -6.81 -10.18
CA GLY A 63 -3.41 -7.92 -9.37
C GLY A 63 -4.01 -7.93 -7.96
N VAL A 64 -5.29 -7.58 -7.83
CA VAL A 64 -6.00 -7.53 -6.53
C VAL A 64 -7.26 -8.39 -6.56
N SER A 65 -7.82 -8.67 -5.38
CA SER A 65 -9.07 -9.44 -5.30
C SER A 65 -10.24 -8.69 -5.95
N HIS A 66 -11.16 -9.44 -6.57
CA HIS A 66 -12.40 -8.86 -7.10
C HIS A 66 -13.22 -8.15 -6.01
N GLY A 67 -13.22 -8.71 -4.80
CA GLY A 67 -13.89 -8.13 -3.64
C GLY A 67 -13.37 -6.74 -3.29
N THR A 68 -12.05 -6.52 -3.40
CA THR A 68 -11.43 -5.22 -3.12
C THR A 68 -12.00 -4.12 -4.03
N ILE A 69 -12.00 -4.33 -5.35
CA ILE A 69 -12.56 -3.32 -6.28
C ILE A 69 -14.07 -3.18 -6.08
N GLY A 70 -14.78 -4.29 -5.84
CA GLY A 70 -16.21 -4.25 -5.52
C GLY A 70 -16.52 -3.37 -4.30
N SER A 71 -15.80 -3.56 -3.20
CA SER A 71 -15.95 -2.79 -1.95
C SER A 71 -15.62 -1.31 -2.10
N LEU A 72 -14.65 -0.97 -2.96
CA LEU A 72 -14.33 0.43 -3.27
C LEU A 72 -15.44 1.08 -4.12
N SER A 73 -15.88 0.37 -5.15
CA SER A 73 -16.88 0.84 -6.11
C SER A 73 -18.28 0.92 -5.54
N ASN A 74 -18.59 0.24 -4.44
CA ASN A 74 -19.85 0.37 -3.71
C ASN A 74 -19.72 1.20 -2.42
N GLY A 75 -18.49 1.54 -2.01
CA GLY A 75 -18.21 2.34 -0.83
C GLY A 75 -18.31 1.59 0.51
N THR A 76 -18.44 0.25 0.50
CA THR A 76 -18.45 -0.57 1.73
C THR A 76 -17.11 -0.54 2.46
N ARG A 77 -16.00 -0.35 1.73
CA ARG A 77 -14.66 -0.12 2.30
C ARG A 77 -13.93 0.91 1.44
N ARG A 78 -13.27 1.88 2.06
CA ARG A 78 -12.50 2.89 1.31
C ARG A 78 -10.98 2.72 1.42
N ASP A 79 -10.51 1.95 2.39
CA ASP A 79 -9.08 1.80 2.63
C ASP A 79 -8.48 0.61 1.87
N VAL A 80 -7.29 0.83 1.30
CA VAL A 80 -6.46 -0.20 0.66
C VAL A 80 -5.01 -0.14 1.17
N PRO A 81 -4.27 -1.25 1.14
CA PRO A 81 -2.85 -1.27 1.47
C PRO A 81 -2.02 -0.28 0.65
N PHE A 82 -0.88 0.15 1.20
CA PHE A 82 -0.01 1.16 0.60
C PHE A 82 0.39 0.85 -0.85
N ASP A 83 0.67 -0.42 -1.13
CA ASP A 83 1.10 -0.93 -2.44
C ASP A 83 -0.05 -1.14 -3.43
N VAL A 84 -1.30 -1.21 -2.97
CA VAL A 84 -2.48 -1.47 -3.81
C VAL A 84 -2.94 -0.23 -4.57
N ALA A 85 -3.01 0.93 -3.92
CA ALA A 85 -3.52 2.15 -4.57
C ALA A 85 -2.74 2.54 -5.86
N PRO A 86 -1.39 2.51 -5.88
CA PRO A 86 -0.64 2.83 -7.09
C PRO A 86 -0.91 1.86 -8.24
N ARG A 87 -1.15 0.57 -7.94
CA ARG A 87 -1.47 -0.44 -8.97
C ARG A 87 -2.82 -0.15 -9.61
N ILE A 88 -3.84 0.18 -8.82
CA ILE A 88 -5.17 0.55 -9.33
C ILE A 88 -5.08 1.82 -10.18
N ALA A 89 -4.42 2.87 -9.67
CA ALA A 89 -4.27 4.15 -10.35
C ALA A 89 -3.54 4.00 -11.70
N ARG A 90 -2.48 3.18 -11.74
CA ARG A 90 -1.74 2.87 -12.97
C ARG A 90 -2.61 2.24 -14.05
N VAL A 91 -3.47 1.27 -13.70
CA VAL A 91 -4.38 0.63 -14.68
C VAL A 91 -5.38 1.63 -15.24
N LEU A 92 -5.89 2.52 -14.39
CA LEU A 92 -6.85 3.56 -14.77
C LEU A 92 -6.20 4.71 -15.56
N GLY A 93 -4.87 4.83 -15.53
CA GLY A 93 -4.13 5.89 -16.21
C GLY A 93 -4.27 7.25 -15.52
N VAL A 94 -4.37 7.25 -14.19
CA VAL A 94 -4.46 8.45 -13.36
C VAL A 94 -3.40 8.43 -12.27
N ASP A 95 -3.07 9.60 -11.72
CA ASP A 95 -2.17 9.69 -10.57
C ASP A 95 -2.82 9.13 -9.31
N THR A 96 -2.04 8.46 -8.45
CA THR A 96 -2.54 7.95 -7.15
C THR A 96 -3.29 9.01 -6.34
N PRO A 97 -2.76 10.24 -6.13
CA PRO A 97 -3.45 11.29 -5.38
C PRO A 97 -4.77 11.80 -5.99
N PHE A 98 -5.05 11.48 -7.27
CA PHE A 98 -6.33 11.83 -7.88
C PHE A 98 -7.48 10.98 -7.31
N LEU A 99 -7.20 9.70 -7.03
CA LEU A 99 -8.16 8.72 -6.51
C LEU A 99 -8.07 8.51 -5.00
N PHE A 100 -6.86 8.58 -4.45
CA PHE A 100 -6.58 8.17 -3.08
C PHE A 100 -5.86 9.26 -2.29
N GLU A 101 -6.08 9.27 -1.00
CA GLU A 101 -5.35 10.09 -0.02
C GLU A 101 -4.63 9.18 0.98
N LEU A 102 -3.41 9.55 1.37
CA LEU A 102 -2.65 8.74 2.32
C LEU A 102 -3.28 8.94 3.71
N THR A 103 -3.62 7.85 4.38
CA THR A 103 -4.07 7.91 5.78
C THR A 103 -2.90 8.27 6.69
N GLY A 104 -3.17 8.87 7.85
CA GLY A 104 -2.13 9.33 8.77
C GLY A 104 -2.53 10.66 9.43
N ARG A 105 -1.56 11.57 9.58
CA ARG A 105 -1.73 12.81 10.38
C ARG A 105 -2.95 13.66 10.02
N ALA A 106 -3.32 13.72 8.74
CA ALA A 106 -4.40 14.58 8.25
C ALA A 106 -5.70 13.81 7.91
N VAL A 107 -5.62 12.48 7.70
CA VAL A 107 -6.75 11.64 7.29
C VAL A 107 -6.80 10.40 8.17
N PRO A 108 -7.84 10.21 9.00
CA PRO A 108 -7.97 9.03 9.83
C PRO A 108 -8.26 7.79 8.98
N ALA A 109 -7.63 6.66 9.35
CA ALA A 109 -7.97 5.34 8.81
C ALA A 109 -9.34 4.88 9.33
N GLU A 110 -10.12 4.12 8.54
CA GLU A 110 -11.44 3.64 8.98
C GLU A 110 -11.34 2.55 10.08
N SER A 111 -10.15 2.02 10.36
CA SER A 111 -9.94 0.94 11.34
C SER A 111 -9.54 1.40 12.75
N ASP A 112 -9.64 2.69 13.09
CA ASP A 112 -9.20 3.21 14.41
C ASP A 112 -10.28 3.14 15.51
N THR A 113 -11.30 2.30 15.35
CA THR A 113 -12.42 2.16 16.32
C THR A 113 -12.36 0.87 17.16
N ALA A 114 -11.21 0.19 17.21
CA ALA A 114 -11.08 -1.05 17.95
C ALA A 114 -9.73 -1.10 18.69
N ASP A 115 -9.57 -0.24 19.69
CA ASP A 115 -8.85 -0.57 20.92
C ASP A 115 -9.41 0.35 22.02
N GLU A 116 -10.52 -0.13 22.58
CA GLU A 116 -11.05 0.31 23.86
C GLU A 116 -9.95 0.09 24.89
N TYR A 117 -9.25 1.16 25.29
CA TYR A 117 -8.37 1.13 26.45
C TYR A 117 -9.24 0.83 27.68
N GLU A 118 -9.25 -0.43 28.11
CA GLU A 118 -9.80 -0.83 29.40
C GLU A 118 -9.02 -0.07 30.48
N VAL A 119 -9.69 0.92 31.08
CA VAL A 119 -9.16 1.71 32.19
C VAL A 119 -9.02 0.78 33.37
N VAL A 120 -7.79 0.34 33.65
CA VAL A 120 -7.46 -0.38 34.89
C VAL A 120 -7.65 0.59 36.07
N PRO A 121 -8.60 0.35 36.99
CA PRO A 121 -8.75 1.20 38.16
C PRO A 121 -7.55 1.07 39.10
N ALA A 122 -7.15 2.20 39.68
CA ALA A 122 -6.01 2.39 40.56
C ALA A 122 -6.16 1.72 41.94
#